data_AF-A0A2N0NW67-F1
#
_entry.id   AF-A0A2N0NW67-F1
#
_cell.length_a   1.000
_cell.length_b   1.000
_cell.length_c   1.000
_cell.angle_alpha   90.00
_cell.angle_beta   90.00
_cell.angle_gamma   90.00
#
_symmetry.space_group_name_H-M   'P 1'
#
loop_
_entity.id
_entity.type
_entity.pdbx_description
1 polymer ?
#
loop_
_entity_poly.entity_id
_entity_poly.type
_entity_poly.pdbx_seq_one_letter_code
_entity_poly.pdbx_strand_id
1 'polypeptide(L)'
;ATIWVAKIQDSTQLIGGYNPLDWNGNGWKSTRDSFIFSFTDGKNFSTAKLGYVKKPPHAIFCTNNQGPHMGYFYCKGYNIWNTHSDNTICYPDVGIPTSDFSVDCYEVFQVIKK
;
A
#
# COMPACT_ATOMS: atom_id res chain seq x y z
N ALA A 1 12.08 -2.64 -8.18
CA ALA A 1 11.39 -2.05 -7.01
C ALA A 1 10.50 -0.90 -7.45
N THR A 2 9.39 -0.72 -6.78
CA THR A 2 8.43 0.37 -7.00
C THR A 2 8.02 0.98 -5.68
N ILE A 3 7.75 2.28 -5.67
CA ILE A 3 7.02 2.94 -4.60
C ILE A 3 5.75 3.55 -5.19
N TRP A 4 4.63 3.39 -4.51
CA TRP A 4 3.38 3.99 -4.92
C TRP A 4 2.85 4.90 -3.81
N VAL A 5 2.15 5.96 -4.21
CA VAL A 5 1.58 6.98 -3.33
C VAL A 5 0.16 7.25 -3.78
N ALA A 6 -0.79 7.33 -2.84
CA ALA A 6 -2.18 7.69 -3.10
C ALA A 6 -2.66 8.77 -2.14
N LYS A 7 -3.52 9.66 -2.62
CA LYS A 7 -4.18 10.69 -1.82
C LYS A 7 -5.62 10.28 -1.55
N ILE A 8 -5.99 10.15 -0.28
CA ILE A 8 -7.37 9.83 0.11
C ILE A 8 -8.26 11.02 -0.23
N GLN A 9 -9.39 10.74 -0.89
CA GLN A 9 -10.37 11.76 -1.27
C GLN A 9 -10.95 12.43 -0.02
N ASP A 10 -11.23 13.73 -0.11
CA ASP A 10 -11.77 14.55 0.99
C ASP A 10 -10.92 14.53 2.28
N SER A 11 -9.63 14.23 2.15
CA SER A 11 -8.66 14.15 3.25
C SER A 11 -7.32 14.77 2.87
N THR A 12 -6.55 15.20 3.87
CA THR A 12 -5.13 15.56 3.72
C THR A 12 -4.21 14.34 3.74
N GLN A 13 -4.77 13.16 4.01
CA GLN A 13 -4.00 11.94 4.22
C GLN A 13 -3.39 11.42 2.92
N LEU A 14 -2.08 11.15 2.97
CA LEU A 14 -1.38 10.37 1.95
C LEU A 14 -1.10 8.97 2.48
N ILE A 15 -1.21 7.98 1.61
CA ILE A 15 -0.87 6.59 1.90
C ILE A 15 0.03 6.06 0.80
N GLY A 16 0.74 4.98 1.07
CA GLY A 16 1.62 4.41 0.07
C GLY A 16 2.25 3.10 0.48
N GLY A 17 3.08 2.59 -0.42
CA GLY A 17 3.85 1.39 -0.13
C GLY A 17 5.00 1.18 -1.10
N TYR A 18 6.02 0.51 -0.60
CA TYR A 18 7.19 0.09 -1.36
C TYR A 18 7.17 -1.42 -1.56
N ASN A 19 7.44 -1.84 -2.79
CA ASN A 19 7.61 -3.23 -3.18
C ASN A 19 8.98 -3.40 -3.86
N PRO A 20 9.89 -4.23 -3.33
CA PRO A 20 11.18 -4.50 -3.97
C PRO A 20 11.05 -5.39 -5.22
N LEU A 21 9.97 -6.19 -5.31
CA LEU A 21 9.74 -7.16 -6.37
C LEU A 21 9.08 -6.52 -7.60
N ASP A 22 8.95 -7.31 -8.67
CA ASP A 22 8.04 -7.01 -9.78
C ASP A 22 6.57 -7.32 -9.41
N TRP A 23 5.63 -6.83 -10.22
CA TRP A 23 4.19 -7.05 -10.06
C TRP A 23 3.62 -8.16 -10.96
N ASN A 24 4.48 -8.94 -11.62
CA ASN A 24 4.03 -9.98 -12.55
C ASN A 24 3.52 -11.21 -11.81
N GLY A 25 2.61 -11.93 -12.47
CA GLY A 25 2.07 -13.21 -12.02
C GLY A 25 0.67 -13.09 -11.42
N ASN A 26 0.18 -14.21 -10.90
CA ASN A 26 -1.12 -14.30 -10.24
C ASN A 26 -0.96 -15.06 -8.92
N GLY A 27 -1.02 -14.36 -7.79
CA GLY A 27 -0.86 -14.94 -6.46
C GLY A 27 0.05 -14.16 -5.50
N TRP A 28 0.30 -14.76 -4.34
CA TRP A 28 1.13 -14.19 -3.27
C TRP A 28 2.62 -14.22 -3.60
N LYS A 29 3.33 -13.15 -3.28
CA LYS A 29 4.78 -13.04 -3.37
C LYS A 29 5.36 -12.71 -1.99
N SER A 30 6.41 -13.44 -1.64
CA SER A 30 7.05 -13.35 -0.33
C SER A 30 8.18 -12.34 -0.32
N THR A 31 8.17 -11.42 0.64
CA THR A 31 9.28 -10.51 0.91
C THR A 31 9.20 -9.93 2.32
N ARG A 32 10.35 -9.58 2.90
CA ARG A 32 10.45 -8.82 4.16
C ARG A 32 10.71 -7.34 3.93
N ASP A 33 11.15 -6.97 2.74
CA ASP A 33 11.66 -5.62 2.45
C ASP A 33 10.57 -4.69 1.90
N SER A 34 9.33 -5.17 1.80
CA SER A 34 8.17 -4.29 1.54
C SER A 34 7.76 -3.54 2.80
N PHE A 35 7.18 -2.36 2.61
CA PHE A 35 6.57 -1.59 3.69
C PHE A 35 5.40 -0.77 3.17
N ILE A 36 4.43 -0.52 4.04
CA ILE A 36 3.36 0.47 3.83
C ILE A 36 3.66 1.70 4.67
N PHE A 37 3.13 2.85 4.26
CA PHE A 37 3.24 4.08 5.03
C PHE A 37 1.98 4.92 4.92
N SER A 38 1.82 5.84 5.87
CA SER A 38 0.82 6.90 5.80
C SER A 38 1.37 8.21 6.35
N PHE A 39 0.77 9.32 5.92
CA PHE A 39 0.94 10.64 6.48
C PHE A 39 -0.46 11.16 6.80
N THR A 40 -0.75 11.48 8.05
CA THR A 40 -2.05 12.10 8.43
C THR A 40 -2.27 13.41 7.69
N ASP A 41 -1.20 14.16 7.45
CA ASP A 41 -1.17 15.30 6.54
C ASP A 41 0.00 15.15 5.58
N GLY A 42 -0.30 15.01 4.29
CA GLY A 42 0.68 14.85 3.21
C GLY A 42 1.69 15.99 3.09
N LYS A 43 1.42 17.16 3.69
CA LYS A 43 2.36 18.29 3.74
C LYS A 43 3.23 18.28 5.00
N ASN A 44 2.90 17.45 5.99
CA ASN A 44 3.60 17.38 7.26
C ASN A 44 4.26 16.01 7.48
N PHE A 45 5.53 15.91 7.10
CA PHE A 45 6.32 14.67 7.20
C PHE A 45 6.52 14.16 8.63
N SER A 46 6.35 15.00 9.66
CA SER A 46 6.42 14.53 11.07
C SER A 46 5.29 13.57 11.44
N THR A 47 4.21 13.53 10.64
CA THR A 47 3.07 12.63 10.82
C THR A 47 3.26 11.26 10.17
N ALA A 48 4.44 11.01 9.58
CA ALA A 48 4.72 9.76 8.90
C ALA A 48 4.63 8.56 9.85
N LYS A 49 3.85 7.56 9.45
CA LYS A 49 3.87 6.23 10.06
C LYS A 49 4.35 5.22 9.02
N LEU A 50 5.20 4.30 9.46
CA LEU A 50 5.83 3.29 8.61
C LEU A 50 5.55 1.90 9.18
N GLY A 51 5.21 0.96 8.29
CA GLY A 51 4.85 -0.40 8.66
C GLY A 51 5.52 -1.42 7.76
N TYR A 52 6.46 -2.19 8.31
CA TYR A 52 7.10 -3.29 7.60
C TYR A 52 6.26 -4.57 7.63
N VAL A 53 6.52 -5.47 6.69
CA VAL A 53 5.85 -6.77 6.62
C VAL A 53 6.04 -7.58 7.91
N LYS A 54 4.93 -8.04 8.48
CA LYS A 54 4.87 -8.99 9.59
C LYS A 54 4.79 -10.45 9.13
N LYS A 55 4.08 -10.70 8.02
CA LYS A 55 3.87 -12.04 7.45
C LYS A 55 4.43 -12.10 6.01
N PRO A 56 5.72 -12.43 5.84
CA PRO A 56 6.39 -12.41 4.53
C PRO A 56 5.65 -13.14 3.41
N PRO A 57 5.11 -14.36 3.62
CA PRO A 57 4.41 -15.07 2.55
C PRO A 57 3.16 -14.37 2.01
N HIS A 58 2.64 -13.34 2.70
CA HIS A 58 1.47 -12.56 2.28
C HIS A 58 1.83 -11.07 2.12
N ALA A 59 3.08 -10.76 1.75
CA ALA A 59 3.54 -9.39 1.64
C ALA A 59 2.86 -8.64 0.48
N ILE A 60 2.83 -9.27 -0.71
CA ILE A 60 2.32 -8.70 -1.96
C ILE A 60 1.42 -9.73 -2.62
N PHE A 61 0.31 -9.31 -3.20
CA PHE A 61 -0.51 -10.14 -4.08
C PHE A 61 -0.53 -9.55 -5.48
N CYS A 62 -0.30 -10.37 -6.50
CA CYS A 62 -0.33 -9.95 -7.90
C CYS A 62 -1.56 -10.54 -8.58
N THR A 63 -2.27 -9.72 -9.36
CA THR A 63 -3.36 -10.11 -10.27
C THR A 63 -3.57 -9.00 -11.29
N ASN A 64 -4.14 -9.33 -12.43
CA ASN A 64 -4.26 -8.41 -13.57
C ASN A 64 -5.47 -7.47 -13.50
N ASN A 65 -6.37 -7.65 -12.53
CA ASN A 65 -7.66 -6.95 -12.44
C ASN A 65 -7.73 -5.92 -11.31
N GLN A 66 -6.59 -5.52 -10.73
CA GLN A 66 -6.56 -4.59 -9.59
C GLN A 66 -5.25 -3.77 -9.59
N GLY A 67 -5.19 -2.74 -8.76
CA GLY A 67 -3.98 -1.94 -8.56
C GLY A 67 -2.99 -2.55 -7.55
N PRO A 68 -2.21 -1.73 -6.82
CA PRO A 68 -1.33 -2.22 -5.76
C PRO A 68 -2.10 -3.04 -4.71
N HIS A 69 -1.49 -4.15 -4.25
CA HIS A 69 -2.06 -5.02 -3.23
C HIS A 69 -0.95 -5.52 -2.30
N MET A 70 -0.98 -5.07 -1.05
CA MET A 70 0.01 -5.33 0.00
C MET A 70 -0.70 -5.89 1.23
N GLY A 71 -0.49 -7.19 1.53
CA GLY A 71 -1.25 -7.85 2.59
C GLY A 71 -2.71 -7.98 2.17
N TYR A 72 -3.65 -7.56 3.01
CA TYR A 72 -5.08 -7.47 2.68
C TYR A 72 -5.52 -6.03 2.43
N PHE A 73 -4.60 -5.19 1.98
CA PHE A 73 -4.84 -3.81 1.59
C PHE A 73 -4.58 -3.64 0.09
N TYR A 74 -5.59 -3.21 -0.66
CA TYR A 74 -5.53 -3.20 -2.12
C TYR A 74 -6.45 -2.18 -2.80
N CYS A 75 -6.06 -1.78 -4.00
CA CYS A 75 -6.84 -0.96 -4.91
C CYS A 75 -7.75 -1.86 -5.77
N LYS A 76 -9.08 -1.78 -5.58
CA LYS A 76 -10.11 -2.55 -6.32
C LYS A 76 -10.28 -2.12 -7.79
N GLY A 77 -9.62 -1.02 -8.20
CA GLY A 77 -9.87 -0.33 -9.47
C GLY A 77 -10.79 0.88 -9.28
N TYR A 78 -10.88 1.74 -10.31
CA TYR A 78 -11.76 2.94 -10.33
C TYR A 78 -11.63 3.85 -9.10
N ASN A 79 -10.41 4.02 -8.57
CA ASN A 79 -10.08 4.83 -7.39
C ASN A 79 -10.64 4.32 -6.04
N ILE A 80 -11.22 3.12 -5.98
CA ILE A 80 -11.70 2.54 -4.71
C ILE A 80 -10.61 1.63 -4.13
N TRP A 81 -10.29 1.85 -2.86
CA TRP A 81 -9.34 1.07 -2.08
C TRP A 81 -10.05 0.40 -0.91
N ASN A 82 -9.52 -0.74 -0.48
CA ASN A 82 -10.01 -1.48 0.65
C ASN A 82 -8.85 -1.98 1.50
N THR A 83 -9.01 -1.89 2.81
CA THR A 83 -8.16 -2.60 3.78
C THR A 83 -9.06 -3.49 4.62
N HIS A 84 -8.83 -4.80 4.59
CA HIS A 84 -9.49 -5.68 5.55
C HIS A 84 -8.90 -5.50 6.96
N SER A 85 -9.73 -5.69 7.99
CA SER A 85 -9.31 -5.57 9.40
C SER A 85 -8.20 -6.56 9.79
N ASP A 86 -8.14 -7.70 9.10
CA ASP A 86 -7.09 -8.72 9.25
C ASP A 86 -5.76 -8.34 8.57
N ASN A 87 -5.68 -7.22 7.84
CA ASN A 87 -4.41 -6.73 7.28
C ASN A 87 -3.37 -6.49 8.38
N THR A 88 -3.81 -6.27 9.63
CA THR A 88 -2.95 -6.19 10.82
C THR A 88 -2.08 -7.44 11.04
N ILE A 89 -2.44 -8.58 10.44
CA ILE A 89 -1.65 -9.82 10.40
C ILE A 89 -0.44 -9.68 9.45
N CYS A 90 -0.62 -8.99 8.32
CA CYS A 90 0.37 -8.85 7.25
C CYS A 90 1.27 -7.62 7.43
N TYR A 91 0.70 -6.50 7.89
CA TYR A 91 1.37 -5.24 8.16
C TYR A 91 0.85 -4.63 9.47
N PRO A 92 1.62 -3.82 10.20
CA PRO A 92 1.10 -3.11 11.37
C PRO A 92 0.08 -2.03 10.95
N ASP A 93 -0.76 -1.62 11.90
CA ASP A 93 -1.64 -0.48 11.69
C ASP A 93 -0.82 0.81 11.59
N VAL A 94 -0.86 1.44 10.43
CA VAL A 94 -0.25 2.75 10.16
C VAL A 94 -1.32 3.84 9.99
N GLY A 95 -2.58 3.60 10.38
CA GLY A 95 -3.67 4.57 10.29
C GLY A 95 -4.32 4.67 8.91
N ILE A 96 -4.23 3.63 8.08
CA ILE A 96 -4.99 3.54 6.82
C ILE A 96 -6.42 3.09 7.15
N PRO A 97 -7.47 3.64 6.51
CA PRO A 97 -8.85 3.23 6.78
C PRO A 97 -9.07 1.73 6.58
N THR A 98 -9.88 1.12 7.45
CA THR A 98 -10.17 -0.33 7.49
C THR A 98 -11.50 -0.71 6.81
N SER A 99 -12.01 0.18 5.96
CA SER A 99 -13.22 -0.02 5.14
C SER A 99 -12.94 0.44 3.72
N ASP A 100 -13.94 0.37 2.83
CA ASP A 100 -13.80 0.97 1.51
C ASP A 100 -13.63 2.49 1.62
N PHE A 101 -12.70 3.05 0.84
CA PHE A 101 -12.49 4.49 0.71
C PHE A 101 -12.04 4.85 -0.71
N SER A 102 -12.30 6.09 -1.10
CA SER A 102 -11.91 6.63 -2.41
C SER A 102 -10.59 7.38 -2.33
N VAL A 103 -9.85 7.40 -3.43
CA VAL A 103 -8.66 8.24 -3.61
C VAL A 103 -8.86 9.24 -4.75
N ASP A 104 -8.28 10.43 -4.63
CA ASP A 104 -8.29 11.41 -5.73
C ASP A 104 -7.44 10.92 -6.90
N CYS A 105 -6.26 10.41 -6.56
CA CYS A 105 -5.27 9.87 -7.49
C CYS A 105 -4.31 8.93 -6.77
N TYR A 106 -3.61 8.09 -7.55
CA TYR A 106 -2.41 7.41 -7.10
C TYR A 106 -1.37 7.39 -8.22
N GLU A 107 -0.11 7.44 -7.81
CA GLU A 107 1.05 7.44 -8.70
C GLU A 107 1.98 6.29 -8.32
N VAL A 108 2.63 5.70 -9.31
CA VAL A 108 3.56 4.59 -9.14
C VAL A 108 4.89 4.97 -9.76
N PHE A 109 5.95 4.90 -8.96
CA PHE A 109 7.31 5.25 -9.35
C PHE A 109 8.20 4.02 -9.30
N GLN A 110 9.01 3.84 -10.34
CA GLN A 110 10.06 2.83 -10.34
C GLN A 110 11.27 3.33 -9.54
N VAL A 111 11.77 2.51 -8.62
CA VAL A 111 12.98 2.79 -7.84
C VAL A 111 14.17 2.12 -8.52
N ILE A 112 15.10 2.94 -9.02
CA ILE A 112 16.32 2.50 -9.69
C ILE A 112 17.48 2.66 -8.69
N LYS A 113 18.24 1.58 -8.46
CA LYS A 113 19.47 1.67 -7.67
C LYS A 113 20.50 2.48 -8.46
N LYS A 114 21.15 3.43 -7.79
CA LYS A 114 22.32 4.12 -8.33
C LYS A 114 23.53 3.21 -8.31
#